data_AF-A0A563DAS1-F1
#
_entry.id   AF-A0A563DAS1-F1
#
_cell.length_a   1.000
_cell.length_b   1.000
_cell.length_c   1.000
_cell.angle_alpha   90.00
_cell.angle_beta   90.00
_cell.angle_gamma   90.00
#
_symmetry.space_group_name_H-M   'P 1'
#
loop_
_entity.id
_entity.type
_entity.pdbx_description
1 polymer ?
#
loop_
_entity_poly.entity_id
_entity_poly.type
_entity_poly.pdbx_seq_one_letter_code
_entity_poly.pdbx_strand_id
1 'polypeptide(L)'
;MIHKLYSAYDLPADHDICHLFEHLVIRRFLRMVEKSGNERAFIGELHGTTSESSVFFDVAFFARESITLFEKVIADVKPFDLSMIRESVAHIEAEMKSSIIIWDEKELRKQLARCQKDFADRRSIKPKKAIKAIKSTKNPPLEIDYHQKSPHSQTKQSRRLG
;
A
#
# COMPACT_ATOMS: atom_id res chain seq x y z
N MET A 1 -11.39 -7.82 18.19
CA MET A 1 -11.04 -7.69 16.77
C MET A 1 -9.82 -8.53 16.49
N ILE A 2 -9.75 -9.14 15.31
CA ILE A 2 -8.64 -9.96 14.84
C ILE A 2 -7.75 -9.06 13.99
N HIS A 3 -6.55 -8.78 14.50
CA HIS A 3 -5.60 -7.91 13.85
C HIS A 3 -4.63 -8.71 12.97
N LYS A 4 -4.44 -8.27 11.73
CA LYS A 4 -3.41 -8.80 10.83
C LYS A 4 -2.86 -7.69 9.94
N LEU A 5 -1.58 -7.82 9.61
CA LEU A 5 -0.92 -7.00 8.59
C LEU A 5 -0.57 -7.90 7.41
N TYR A 6 -0.99 -7.49 6.21
CA TYR A 6 -0.55 -8.09 4.95
C TYR A 6 0.28 -7.08 4.20
N SER A 7 1.42 -7.50 3.66
CA SER A 7 2.27 -6.59 2.90
C SER A 7 3.01 -7.29 1.78
N ALA A 8 3.36 -6.50 0.77
CA ALA A 8 4.34 -6.83 -0.24
C ALA A 8 5.25 -5.62 -0.46
N TYR A 9 6.53 -5.91 -0.61
CA TYR A 9 7.58 -4.94 -0.87
C TYR A 9 8.07 -5.12 -2.31
N ASP A 10 8.57 -4.03 -2.90
CA ASP A 10 9.18 -4.01 -4.23
C ASP A 10 8.27 -4.65 -5.28
N LEU A 11 7.00 -4.23 -5.32
CA LEU A 11 6.06 -4.66 -6.35
C LEU A 11 6.57 -4.20 -7.73
N PRO A 12 6.30 -4.96 -8.79
CA PRO A 12 6.84 -4.72 -10.13
C PRO A 12 6.10 -3.61 -10.90
N ALA A 13 5.86 -2.47 -10.24
CA ALA A 13 5.24 -1.27 -10.79
C ALA A 13 5.68 -0.02 -10.02
N ASP A 14 5.41 1.16 -10.57
CA ASP A 14 5.65 2.42 -9.88
C ASP A 14 4.63 2.67 -8.75
N HIS A 15 4.82 3.78 -8.05
CA HIS A 15 3.99 4.17 -6.91
C HIS A 15 2.51 4.32 -7.28
N ASP A 16 2.20 4.98 -8.39
CA ASP A 16 0.82 5.28 -8.78
C ASP A 16 0.04 4.00 -9.07
N ILE A 17 0.68 3.03 -9.72
CA ILE A 17 0.09 1.73 -10.00
C ILE A 17 -0.06 0.90 -8.73
N CYS A 18 0.89 0.97 -7.81
CA CYS A 18 0.78 0.31 -6.50
C CYS A 18 -0.36 0.90 -5.66
N HIS A 19 -0.51 2.23 -5.69
CA HIS A 19 -1.56 2.95 -4.98
C HIS A 19 -2.94 2.61 -5.56
N LEU A 20 -3.07 2.59 -6.89
CA LEU A 20 -4.30 2.12 -7.54
C LEU A 20 -4.60 0.65 -7.21
N PHE A 21 -3.58 -0.21 -7.20
CA PHE A 21 -3.74 -1.62 -6.82
C PHE A 21 -4.28 -1.77 -5.39
N GLU A 22 -3.78 -1.00 -4.44
CA GLU A 22 -4.28 -0.96 -3.07
C GLU A 22 -5.78 -0.66 -3.02
N HIS A 23 -6.21 0.43 -3.66
CA HIS A 23 -7.63 0.83 -3.71
C HIS A 23 -8.49 -0.24 -4.38
N LEU A 24 -7.99 -0.89 -5.43
CA LEU A 24 -8.69 -1.96 -6.13
C LEU A 24 -8.89 -3.21 -5.27
N VAL A 25 -7.90 -3.60 -4.47
CA VAL A 25 -8.02 -4.71 -3.50
C VAL A 25 -9.09 -4.40 -2.46
N ILE A 26 -9.06 -3.20 -1.87
CA ILE A 26 -10.06 -2.76 -0.89
C ILE A 26 -11.46 -2.76 -1.52
N ARG A 27 -11.61 -2.17 -2.71
CA ARG A 27 -12.89 -2.11 -3.43
C ARG A 27 -13.43 -3.50 -3.77
N ARG A 28 -12.58 -4.43 -4.23
CA ARG A 28 -12.97 -5.82 -4.49
C ARG A 28 -13.46 -6.50 -3.21
N PHE A 29 -12.76 -6.33 -2.09
CA PHE A 29 -13.18 -6.88 -0.81
C PHE A 29 -14.56 -6.36 -0.38
N LEU A 30 -14.78 -5.04 -0.45
CA LEU A 30 -16.05 -4.43 -0.07
C LEU A 30 -17.21 -4.93 -0.93
N ARG A 31 -17.01 -5.05 -2.24
CA ARG A 31 -18.03 -5.65 -3.13
C ARG A 31 -18.32 -7.12 -2.79
N MET A 32 -17.34 -7.88 -2.31
CA MET A 32 -17.55 -9.26 -1.87
C MET A 32 -18.29 -9.32 -0.53
N VAL A 33 -18.01 -8.38 0.38
CA VAL A 33 -18.75 -8.23 1.64
C VAL A 33 -20.22 -7.94 1.35
N GLU A 34 -20.51 -6.93 0.51
CA GLU A 34 -21.88 -6.58 0.11
C GLU A 34 -22.62 -7.77 -0.52
N LYS A 35 -21.97 -8.49 -1.44
CA LYS A 35 -22.55 -9.69 -2.07
C LYS A 35 -22.82 -10.83 -1.10
N SER A 36 -22.14 -10.88 0.04
CA SER A 36 -22.36 -11.89 1.07
C SER A 36 -23.52 -11.56 2.03
N GLY A 37 -24.23 -10.44 1.81
CA GLY A 37 -25.29 -9.96 2.69
C GLY A 37 -24.79 -9.32 3.99
N ASN A 38 -23.49 -9.07 4.08
CA ASN A 38 -22.89 -8.38 5.22
C ASN A 38 -22.83 -6.88 4.94
N GLU A 39 -23.10 -6.07 5.96
CA GLU A 39 -22.89 -4.63 5.87
C GLU A 39 -21.46 -4.27 6.28
N ARG A 40 -20.89 -3.25 5.62
CA ARG A 40 -19.55 -2.74 5.93
C ARG A 40 -19.41 -2.34 7.40
N ALA A 41 -20.48 -1.86 8.04
CA ALA A 41 -20.45 -1.46 9.45
C ALA A 41 -20.11 -2.62 10.41
N PHE A 42 -20.33 -3.87 10.00
CA PHE A 42 -20.19 -5.05 10.87
C PHE A 42 -19.01 -5.95 10.51
N ILE A 43 -18.10 -5.52 9.63
CA ILE A 43 -16.90 -6.31 9.30
C ILE A 43 -15.67 -5.93 10.14
N GLY A 44 -15.63 -4.71 10.66
CA GLY A 44 -14.47 -4.09 11.32
C GLY A 44 -13.73 -3.13 10.40
N GLU A 45 -12.42 -2.97 10.61
CA GLU A 45 -11.60 -1.98 9.89
C GLU A 45 -10.64 -2.65 8.89
N LEU A 46 -10.47 -1.98 7.75
CA LEU A 46 -9.47 -2.30 6.72
C LEU A 46 -8.88 -0.97 6.25
N HIS A 47 -7.58 -0.82 6.44
CA HIS A 47 -6.80 0.32 5.96
C HIS A 47 -5.71 -0.15 5.00
N GLY A 48 -5.58 0.54 3.88
CA GLY A 48 -4.48 0.35 2.94
C GLY A 48 -3.46 1.47 3.10
N THR A 49 -2.19 1.17 2.81
CA THR A 49 -1.15 2.18 2.70
C THR A 49 -0.17 1.79 1.60
N THR A 50 0.17 2.75 0.75
CA THR A 50 1.20 2.60 -0.29
C THR A 50 2.36 3.52 0.02
N SER A 51 3.57 2.97 0.02
CA SER A 51 4.81 3.72 0.17
C SER A 51 5.77 3.24 -0.90
N GLU A 52 6.16 4.13 -1.81
CA GLU A 52 6.91 3.77 -3.01
C GLU A 52 6.22 2.61 -3.76
N SER A 53 6.92 1.50 -4.02
CA SER A 53 6.39 0.27 -4.63
C SER A 53 5.97 -0.79 -3.61
N SER A 54 5.72 -0.41 -2.35
CA SER A 54 5.26 -1.30 -1.28
C SER A 54 3.81 -1.02 -0.90
N VAL A 55 3.04 -2.08 -0.67
CA VAL A 55 1.62 -2.00 -0.30
C VAL A 55 1.37 -2.77 0.99
N PHE A 56 0.61 -2.16 1.90
CA PHE A 56 0.26 -2.68 3.22
C PHE A 56 -1.25 -2.67 3.40
N PHE A 57 -1.79 -3.71 4.02
CA PHE A 57 -3.17 -3.77 4.48
C PHE A 57 -3.18 -4.13 5.97
N ASP A 58 -3.56 -3.16 6.79
CA ASP A 58 -3.87 -3.38 8.20
C ASP A 58 -5.36 -3.71 8.33
N VAL A 59 -5.67 -4.85 8.94
CA VAL A 59 -7.06 -5.27 9.18
C VAL A 59 -7.29 -5.47 10.66
N ALA A 60 -8.46 -5.03 11.11
CA ALA A 60 -9.00 -5.26 12.45
C ALA A 60 -10.46 -5.72 12.34
N PHE A 61 -10.66 -6.99 11.97
CA PHE A 61 -12.01 -7.51 11.71
C PHE A 61 -12.67 -8.12 12.95
N PHE A 62 -14.00 -8.09 13.03
CA PHE A 62 -14.72 -8.69 14.15
C PHE A 62 -14.75 -10.22 14.10
N ALA A 63 -14.74 -10.80 12.89
CA ALA A 63 -15.00 -12.21 12.66
C ALA A 63 -13.93 -12.89 11.77
N ARG A 64 -13.75 -14.19 11.91
CA ARG A 64 -12.76 -14.98 11.14
C ARG A 64 -13.17 -15.12 9.67
N GLU A 65 -14.45 -15.04 9.41
CA GLU A 65 -15.08 -15.08 8.10
C GLU A 65 -14.61 -13.91 7.25
N SER A 66 -14.58 -12.69 7.81
CA SER A 66 -14.06 -11.48 7.16
C SER A 66 -12.56 -11.60 6.85
N ILE A 67 -11.77 -12.16 7.79
CA ILE A 67 -10.34 -12.43 7.56
C ILE A 67 -10.17 -13.41 6.39
N THR A 68 -10.93 -14.49 6.39
CA THR A 68 -10.87 -15.52 5.33
C THR A 68 -11.30 -14.94 3.98
N LEU A 69 -12.33 -14.08 3.97
CA LEU A 69 -12.79 -13.40 2.77
C LEU A 69 -11.72 -12.45 2.23
N PHE A 70 -11.08 -11.66 3.09
CA PHE A 70 -10.00 -10.78 2.68
C PHE A 70 -8.77 -11.55 2.18
N GLU A 71 -8.39 -12.63 2.85
CA GLU A 71 -7.31 -13.53 2.40
C GLU A 71 -7.59 -14.12 1.02
N LYS A 72 -8.86 -14.39 0.68
CA LYS A 72 -9.26 -14.80 -0.68
C LYS A 72 -9.10 -13.66 -1.67
N VAL A 73 -9.43 -12.42 -1.31
CA VAL A 73 -9.31 -11.25 -2.19
C VAL A 73 -7.86 -10.97 -2.54
N ILE A 74 -6.96 -10.93 -1.56
CA ILE A 74 -5.53 -10.68 -1.80
C ILE A 74 -4.82 -11.86 -2.50
N ALA A 75 -5.45 -13.03 -2.52
CA ALA A 75 -5.01 -14.19 -3.30
C ALA A 75 -5.59 -14.22 -4.73
N ASP A 76 -6.56 -13.35 -5.04
CA ASP A 76 -7.30 -13.39 -6.30
C ASP A 76 -6.54 -12.66 -7.42
N VAL A 77 -5.95 -13.46 -8.32
CA VAL A 77 -5.24 -12.98 -9.50
C VAL A 77 -6.15 -12.70 -10.70
N LYS A 78 -7.48 -12.81 -10.55
CA LYS A 78 -8.42 -12.43 -11.62
C LYS A 78 -8.31 -10.95 -11.94
N PRO A 79 -8.29 -10.55 -13.23
CA PRO A 79 -8.21 -9.14 -13.62
C PRO A 79 -9.29 -8.28 -12.96
N PHE A 80 -8.96 -7.02 -12.66
CA PHE A 80 -9.95 -6.05 -12.21
C PHE A 80 -10.88 -5.62 -13.34
N ASP A 81 -12.15 -5.42 -13.00
CA ASP A 81 -13.15 -4.92 -13.93
C ASP A 81 -12.85 -3.47 -14.31
N LEU A 82 -13.15 -3.08 -15.55
CA LEU A 82 -12.87 -1.72 -16.01
C LEU A 82 -13.62 -0.65 -15.20
N SER A 83 -14.88 -0.93 -14.83
CA SER A 83 -15.66 -0.03 -13.99
C SER A 83 -15.03 0.16 -12.62
N MET A 84 -14.51 -0.91 -12.02
CA MET A 84 -13.82 -0.87 -10.73
C MET A 84 -12.55 -0.01 -10.81
N ILE A 85 -11.77 -0.15 -11.88
CA ILE A 85 -10.58 0.67 -12.14
C ILE A 85 -10.97 2.14 -12.23
N ARG A 86 -11.97 2.49 -13.04
CA ARG A 86 -12.42 3.88 -13.21
C ARG A 86 -12.95 4.48 -11.91
N GLU A 87 -13.74 3.74 -11.15
CA GLU A 87 -14.23 4.18 -9.84
C GLU A 87 -13.10 4.40 -8.83
N SER A 88 -12.09 3.53 -8.81
CA SER A 88 -10.93 3.70 -7.94
C SER A 88 -10.07 4.90 -8.36
N VAL A 89 -9.86 5.10 -9.67
CA VAL A 89 -9.14 6.28 -10.18
C VAL A 89 -9.86 7.58 -9.79
N ALA A 90 -11.17 7.67 -10.00
CA ALA A 90 -11.94 8.85 -9.60
C ALA A 90 -11.86 9.14 -8.09
N HIS A 91 -11.74 8.09 -7.27
CA HIS A 91 -11.55 8.26 -5.82
C HIS A 91 -10.15 8.80 -5.49
N ILE A 92 -9.11 8.26 -6.13
CA ILE A 92 -7.72 8.71 -5.93
C ILE A 92 -7.53 10.15 -6.42
N GLU A 93 -8.15 10.51 -7.55
CA GLU A 93 -8.15 11.90 -8.05
C GLU A 93 -8.72 12.87 -7.00
N ALA A 94 -9.80 12.48 -6.32
CA ALA A 94 -10.40 13.28 -5.25
C ALA A 94 -9.49 13.35 -4.00
N GLU A 95 -8.84 12.25 -3.64
CA GLU A 95 -7.89 12.18 -2.51
C GLU A 95 -6.66 13.08 -2.74
N MET A 96 -6.05 12.96 -3.92
CA MET A 96 -4.85 13.71 -4.31
C MET A 96 -5.15 15.14 -4.76
N LYS A 97 -6.43 15.47 -4.99
CA LYS A 97 -6.88 16.73 -5.62
C LYS A 97 -6.16 17.01 -6.94
N SER A 98 -5.97 15.96 -7.74
CA SER A 98 -5.24 15.96 -9.00
C SER A 98 -5.94 15.05 -10.03
N SER A 99 -5.69 15.27 -11.32
CA SER A 99 -6.22 14.43 -12.40
C SER A 99 -5.25 13.33 -12.80
N ILE A 100 -5.75 12.12 -13.02
CA ILE A 100 -5.00 10.95 -13.48
C ILE A 100 -5.42 10.63 -14.91
N ILE A 101 -4.45 10.62 -15.83
CA ILE A 101 -4.69 10.24 -17.23
C ILE A 101 -4.19 8.82 -17.44
N ILE A 102 -5.11 7.90 -17.78
CA ILE A 102 -4.76 6.53 -18.18
C ILE A 102 -4.44 6.55 -19.68
N TRP A 103 -3.15 6.57 -20.02
CA TRP A 103 -2.70 6.62 -21.42
C TRP A 103 -2.80 5.28 -22.15
N ASP A 104 -2.64 4.16 -21.45
CA ASP A 104 -2.70 2.80 -22.02
C ASP A 104 -3.38 1.82 -21.05
N GLU A 105 -4.65 1.49 -21.33
CA GLU A 105 -5.43 0.53 -20.53
C GLU A 105 -4.82 -0.88 -20.53
N LYS A 106 -4.21 -1.30 -21.65
CA LYS A 106 -3.65 -2.65 -21.79
C LYS A 106 -2.40 -2.79 -20.94
N GLU A 107 -1.52 -1.79 -20.95
CA GLU A 107 -0.35 -1.78 -20.08
C GLU A 107 -0.75 -1.65 -18.61
N LEU A 108 -1.72 -0.80 -18.27
CA LEU A 108 -2.27 -0.70 -16.92
C LEU A 108 -2.75 -2.07 -16.41
N ARG A 109 -3.59 -2.78 -17.19
CA ARG A 109 -4.08 -4.12 -16.83
C ARG A 109 -2.94 -5.11 -16.63
N LYS A 110 -1.90 -5.05 -17.47
CA LYS A 110 -0.74 -5.93 -17.39
C LYS A 110 0.08 -5.66 -16.12
N GLN A 111 0.27 -4.40 -15.75
CA GLN A 111 0.98 -4.03 -14.51
C GLN A 111 0.17 -4.43 -13.27
N LEU A 112 -1.15 -4.16 -13.25
CA LEU A 112 -2.03 -4.62 -12.19
C LEU A 112 -2.01 -6.15 -12.02
N ALA A 113 -2.02 -6.90 -13.13
CA ALA A 113 -1.92 -8.36 -13.08
C ALA A 113 -0.59 -8.84 -12.49
N ARG A 114 0.51 -8.12 -12.75
CA ARG A 114 1.82 -8.41 -12.13
C ARG A 114 1.79 -8.11 -10.63
N CYS A 115 1.23 -6.98 -10.21
CA CYS A 115 1.04 -6.65 -8.80
C CYS A 115 0.21 -7.72 -8.07
N GLN A 116 -0.92 -8.13 -8.66
CA GLN A 116 -1.78 -9.20 -8.09
C GLN A 116 -1.01 -10.50 -7.89
N LYS A 117 -0.28 -10.94 -8.91
CA LYS A 117 0.51 -12.19 -8.84
C LYS A 117 1.59 -12.08 -7.78
N ASP A 118 2.37 -11.02 -7.81
CA ASP A 118 3.51 -10.83 -6.91
C ASP A 118 3.05 -10.66 -5.45
N PHE A 119 1.97 -9.91 -5.21
CA PHE A 119 1.36 -9.79 -3.89
C PHE A 119 0.83 -11.15 -3.40
N ALA A 120 0.08 -11.89 -4.24
CA ALA A 120 -0.46 -13.19 -3.89
C ALA A 120 0.62 -14.22 -3.52
N ASP A 121 1.77 -14.18 -4.21
CA ASP A 121 2.94 -15.04 -3.99
C ASP A 121 3.72 -14.63 -2.73
N ARG A 122 3.84 -13.32 -2.45
CA ARG A 122 4.70 -12.77 -1.39
C ARG A 122 3.99 -12.43 -0.08
N ARG A 123 2.64 -12.53 0.00
CA ARG A 123 1.77 -12.10 1.11
C ARG A 123 2.11 -12.62 2.53
N SER A 124 3.19 -13.39 2.67
CA SER A 124 3.63 -13.96 3.94
C SER A 124 5.15 -14.14 4.03
N ILE A 125 5.93 -13.07 3.84
CA ILE A 125 7.20 -12.99 4.58
C ILE A 125 6.83 -12.84 6.06
N LYS A 126 6.65 -13.98 6.75
CA LYS A 126 6.50 -14.01 8.21
C LYS A 126 7.56 -13.08 8.82
N PRO A 127 7.26 -12.27 9.84
CA PRO A 127 8.25 -11.39 10.49
C PRO A 127 9.55 -12.13 10.83
N LYS A 128 9.46 -13.43 11.14
CA LYS A 128 10.61 -14.32 11.37
C LYS A 128 11.58 -14.45 10.19
N LYS A 129 11.14 -14.39 8.93
CA LYS A 129 12.01 -14.40 7.74
C LYS A 129 12.63 -13.03 7.48
N ALA A 130 11.86 -11.94 7.65
CA ALA A 130 12.37 -10.57 7.53
C ALA A 130 13.41 -10.26 8.62
N ILE A 131 13.12 -10.58 9.89
CA ILE A 131 14.06 -10.44 11.02
C ILE A 131 15.30 -11.33 10.81
N LYS A 132 15.17 -12.51 10.20
CA LYS A 132 16.33 -13.38 9.90
C LYS A 132 17.17 -12.85 8.74
N ALA A 133 16.57 -12.19 7.75
CA ALA A 133 17.28 -11.50 6.68
C ALA A 133 18.00 -10.24 7.19
N ILE A 134 17.33 -9.43 8.01
CA ILE A 134 17.91 -8.24 8.67
C ILE A 134 19.03 -8.62 9.65
N LYS A 135 18.92 -9.76 10.35
CA LYS A 135 20.01 -10.30 11.19
C LYS A 135 21.15 -10.93 10.38
N SER A 136 20.93 -11.25 9.11
CA SER A 136 21.95 -11.85 8.23
C SER A 136 22.77 -10.80 7.48
N THR A 137 22.29 -9.57 7.37
CA THR A 137 23.07 -8.44 6.86
C THR A 137 24.04 -7.98 7.95
N LYS A 138 25.32 -8.30 7.80
CA LYS A 138 26.43 -7.90 8.70
C LYS A 138 26.76 -6.41 8.68
N ASN A 139 25.87 -5.55 8.21
CA ASN A 139 26.12 -4.12 8.18
C ASN A 139 25.40 -3.49 9.38
N PRO A 140 26.12 -2.78 10.27
CA PRO A 140 25.47 -2.04 11.34
C PRO A 140 24.51 -1.00 10.73
N PRO A 141 23.42 -0.64 11.42
CA PRO A 141 22.56 0.45 10.99
C PRO A 141 23.42 1.69 10.75
N LEU A 142 23.25 2.34 9.61
CA LEU A 142 23.82 3.67 9.38
C LEU A 142 23.19 4.60 10.42
N GLU A 143 23.98 5.10 11.37
CA GLU A 143 23.60 6.24 12.20
C GLU A 143 23.37 7.43 11.27
N ILE A 144 22.10 7.76 11.03
CA ILE A 144 21.75 9.01 10.37
C ILE A 144 21.73 10.06 11.46
N ASP A 145 22.82 10.83 11.57
CA ASP A 145 22.93 11.95 12.51
C ASP A 145 22.02 13.09 12.00
N TYR A 146 20.80 13.15 12.54
CA TYR A 146 19.81 14.14 12.14
C TYR A 146 20.15 15.50 12.76
N HIS A 147 20.96 16.29 12.05
CA HIS A 147 21.19 17.69 12.43
C HIS A 147 19.98 18.55 12.07
N GLN A 148 19.11 18.75 13.07
CA GLN A 148 18.00 19.68 13.00
C GLN A 148 18.54 21.13 12.98
N LYS A 149 18.61 21.76 11.80
CA LYS A 149 18.88 23.20 11.70
C LYS A 149 17.63 23.97 12.12
N SER A 150 17.60 24.42 13.38
CA SER A 150 16.58 25.34 13.88
C SER A 150 16.75 26.72 13.23
N PRO A 151 15.70 27.33 12.64
CA PRO A 151 15.81 28.63 12.01
C PRO A 151 15.55 29.69 13.07
N HIS A 152 16.56 30.15 13.83
CA HIS A 152 16.55 31.43 14.55
C HIS A 152 17.96 31.75 15.11
N SER A 153 18.75 32.52 14.37
CA SER A 153 19.55 33.62 14.93
C SER A 153 20.17 34.43 13.79
N GLN A 154 19.58 35.60 13.56
CA GLN A 154 20.22 36.67 12.81
C GLN A 154 21.41 37.23 13.62
N THR A 155 22.36 37.79 12.87
CA THR A 155 23.30 38.88 13.25
C THR A 155 24.37 38.61 14.30
N LYS A 156 25.64 38.56 13.86
CA LYS A 156 26.57 39.71 13.95
C LYS A 156 27.94 39.43 13.33
N GLN A 157 28.50 40.52 12.80
CA GLN A 157 29.92 40.83 12.56
C GLN A 157 30.58 40.42 11.24
N SER A 158 30.37 41.30 10.27
CA SER A 158 31.43 41.87 9.43
C SER A 158 32.68 42.25 10.24
N ARG A 159 33.86 41.84 9.76
CA ARG A 159 35.09 42.64 9.67
C ARG A 159 36.18 41.90 8.86
N ARG A 160 36.57 42.50 7.72
CA ARG A 160 37.93 42.63 7.13
C ARG A 160 38.71 41.33 6.75
N LEU A 161 39.37 41.18 5.60
CA LEU A 161 40.07 42.10 4.67
C LEU A 161 40.19 41.47 3.27
N GLY A 162 40.32 42.33 2.27
CA GLY A 162 40.56 42.06 0.85
C GLY A 162 40.17 43.30 0.06
#